data_AF-A0A8H8BX45-F1
#
_entry.id   AF-A0A8H8BX45-F1
#
_cell.length_a   1.000
_cell.length_b   1.000
_cell.length_c   1.000
_cell.angle_alpha   90.00
_cell.angle_beta   90.00
_cell.angle_gamma   90.00
#
_symmetry.space_group_name_H-M   'P 1'
#
loop_
_entity.id
_entity.type
_entity.pdbx_description
1 polymer ?
#
loop_
_entity_poly.entity_id
_entity_poly.type
_entity_poly.pdbx_seq_one_letter_code
_entity_poly.pdbx_strand_id
1 'polypeptide(L)'
;YPLGWGWNYIILYHTDSDSYQELFSKLRFSYLEQVTKEKFIRAIVGDPPLVVEHQENIDLEAILATSKTALKAQKTEVADLVAELEKRGRELCRKYEDIRLQTSQLQELPERIDGLEGRVEELRRAQEKSGANPRLNMPLEKTVRAVEERERERAELDRQLEQLQVMVPRKTKELERLNAELQPLEVKRLGSTASAREAKRRKEE
;
A
#
# COMPACT_ATOMS: atom_id res chain seq x y z
N TYR A 1 -25.65 -12.53 -17.21
CA TYR A 1 -26.63 -13.42 -16.56
C TYR A 1 -26.36 -14.88 -16.90
N PRO A 2 -25.53 -15.61 -16.14
CA PRO A 2 -25.57 -17.07 -16.15
C PRO A 2 -25.58 -17.59 -14.71
N LEU A 3 -26.73 -17.48 -14.03
CA LEU A 3 -26.92 -18.07 -12.69
C LEU A 3 -28.08 -19.09 -12.67
N GLY A 4 -28.69 -19.41 -13.82
CA GLY A 4 -29.87 -20.31 -13.85
C GLY A 4 -29.58 -21.81 -13.94
N TRP A 5 -28.43 -22.20 -14.48
CA TRP A 5 -28.15 -23.61 -14.82
C TRP A 5 -27.53 -24.41 -13.67
N GLY A 6 -26.69 -23.78 -12.83
CA GLY A 6 -26.12 -24.44 -11.66
C GLY A 6 -27.14 -24.74 -10.57
N TRP A 7 -28.15 -23.88 -10.41
CA TRP A 7 -29.20 -24.06 -9.40
C TRP A 7 -30.16 -25.18 -9.79
N ASN A 8 -30.55 -25.30 -11.06
CA ASN A 8 -31.39 -26.40 -11.51
C ASN A 8 -30.71 -27.77 -11.35
N TYR A 9 -29.40 -27.86 -11.60
CA TYR A 9 -28.66 -29.10 -11.37
C TYR A 9 -28.60 -29.45 -9.88
N ILE A 10 -28.27 -28.48 -9.01
CA ILE A 10 -28.23 -28.69 -7.56
C ILE A 10 -29.61 -29.08 -7.00
N ILE A 11 -30.68 -28.45 -7.48
CA ILE A 11 -32.06 -28.74 -7.08
C ILE A 11 -32.47 -30.15 -7.53
N LEU A 12 -32.18 -30.55 -8.78
CA LEU A 12 -32.45 -31.90 -9.30
C LEU A 12 -31.71 -32.99 -8.50
N TYR A 13 -30.41 -32.80 -8.23
CA TYR A 13 -29.63 -33.74 -7.42
C TYR A 13 -30.13 -33.84 -5.97
N HIS A 14 -30.59 -32.73 -5.39
CA HIS A 14 -31.15 -32.73 -4.04
C HIS A 14 -32.50 -33.47 -4.01
N THR A 15 -33.39 -33.22 -4.99
CA THR A 15 -34.67 -33.92 -5.10
C THR A 15 -34.53 -35.42 -5.36
N ASP A 16 -33.52 -35.84 -6.14
CA ASP A 16 -33.23 -37.26 -6.35
C ASP A 16 -32.72 -37.91 -5.06
N SER A 17 -31.79 -37.28 -4.34
CA SER A 17 -31.29 -37.79 -3.04
C SER A 17 -32.41 -37.97 -2.01
N ASP A 18 -33.32 -37.01 -1.92
CA ASP A 18 -34.43 -37.05 -0.96
C ASP A 18 -35.44 -38.16 -1.32
N SER A 19 -35.73 -38.32 -2.61
CA SER A 19 -36.57 -39.41 -3.14
C SER A 19 -35.96 -40.79 -2.84
N TYR A 20 -34.64 -40.96 -3.04
CA TYR A 20 -33.96 -42.21 -2.70
C TYR A 20 -33.98 -42.48 -1.19
N GLN A 21 -33.77 -41.48 -0.34
CA GLN A 21 -33.88 -41.67 1.12
C GLN A 21 -35.27 -42.13 1.54
N GLU A 22 -36.32 -41.57 0.94
CA GLU A 22 -37.69 -41.96 1.23
C GLU A 22 -37.98 -43.40 0.76
N LEU A 23 -37.53 -43.78 -0.44
CA LEU A 23 -37.66 -45.14 -0.96
C LEU A 23 -36.90 -46.16 -0.10
N PHE A 24 -35.66 -45.86 0.29
CA PHE A 24 -34.89 -46.73 1.19
C PHE A 24 -35.55 -46.88 2.55
N SER A 25 -36.13 -45.80 3.08
CA SER A 25 -36.86 -45.84 4.36
C SER A 25 -38.10 -46.75 4.27
N LYS A 26 -38.87 -46.65 3.18
CA LYS A 26 -40.04 -47.52 2.92
C LYS A 26 -39.63 -48.98 2.73
N LEU A 27 -38.57 -49.23 1.97
CA LEU A 27 -38.07 -50.58 1.72
C LEU A 27 -37.54 -51.22 3.01
N ARG A 28 -36.80 -50.46 3.82
CA ARG A 28 -36.33 -50.91 5.13
C ARG A 28 -37.49 -51.26 6.05
N PHE A 29 -38.52 -50.42 6.10
CA PHE A 29 -39.71 -50.69 6.91
C PHE A 29 -40.43 -51.97 6.46
N SER A 30 -40.70 -52.11 5.16
CA SER A 30 -41.37 -53.29 4.60
C SER A 30 -40.60 -54.58 4.86
N TYR A 31 -39.27 -54.57 4.71
CA TYR A 31 -38.45 -55.74 4.98
C TYR A 31 -38.47 -56.14 6.46
N LEU A 32 -38.34 -55.15 7.35
CA LEU A 32 -38.32 -55.38 8.79
C LEU A 32 -39.67 -55.91 9.29
N GLU A 33 -40.76 -55.40 8.73
CA GLU A 33 -42.12 -55.90 8.97
C GLU A 33 -42.29 -57.34 8.46
N GLN A 34 -41.79 -57.67 7.27
CA GLN A 34 -41.89 -59.02 6.72
C GLN A 34 -41.11 -60.04 7.55
N VAL A 35 -39.86 -59.72 7.92
CA VAL A 35 -39.01 -60.60 8.74
C VAL A 35 -39.61 -60.81 10.13
N THR A 36 -40.22 -59.78 10.73
CA THR A 36 -40.88 -59.91 12.02
C THR A 36 -42.14 -60.76 11.92
N LYS A 37 -42.99 -60.53 10.91
CA LYS A 37 -44.17 -61.38 10.65
C LYS A 37 -43.80 -62.85 10.47
N GLU A 38 -42.77 -63.14 9.68
CA GLU A 38 -42.31 -64.52 9.47
C GLU A 38 -41.81 -65.16 10.77
N LYS A 39 -41.02 -64.42 11.57
CA LYS A 39 -40.57 -64.89 12.89
C LYS A 39 -41.73 -65.19 13.83
N PHE A 40 -42.76 -64.35 13.87
CA PHE A 40 -43.97 -64.58 14.69
C PHE A 40 -44.69 -65.85 14.26
N ILE A 41 -44.92 -66.05 12.96
CA ILE A 41 -45.60 -67.25 12.46
C ILE A 41 -44.77 -68.49 12.79
N ARG A 42 -43.45 -68.45 12.60
CA ARG A 42 -42.56 -69.56 12.94
C ARG A 42 -42.55 -69.87 14.44
N ALA A 43 -42.64 -68.86 15.30
CA ALA A 43 -42.70 -69.06 16.75
C ALA A 43 -44.00 -69.75 17.19
N ILE A 44 -45.13 -69.46 16.54
CA ILE A 44 -46.45 -70.03 16.86
C ILE A 44 -46.64 -71.43 16.23
N VAL A 45 -46.11 -71.64 15.02
CA VAL A 45 -46.33 -72.87 14.21
C VAL A 45 -45.19 -73.88 14.33
N GLY A 46 -44.05 -73.50 14.94
CA GLY A 46 -42.92 -74.41 15.17
C GLY A 46 -43.25 -75.52 16.17
N ASP A 47 -42.56 -76.66 16.03
CA ASP A 47 -42.67 -77.80 16.96
C ASP A 47 -41.30 -78.06 17.63
N PRO A 48 -41.15 -77.82 18.95
CA PRO A 48 -42.15 -77.28 19.87
C PRO A 48 -42.37 -75.77 19.69
N PRO A 49 -43.57 -75.24 20.03
CA PRO A 49 -43.85 -73.82 19.94
C PRO A 49 -42.93 -73.03 20.87
N LEU A 50 -42.41 -71.90 20.37
CA LEU A 50 -41.53 -71.05 21.16
C LEU A 50 -42.39 -70.24 22.15
N VAL A 51 -42.42 -70.67 23.40
CA VAL A 51 -43.07 -69.94 24.51
C VAL A 51 -42.00 -69.10 25.20
N VAL A 52 -42.07 -67.78 25.05
CA VAL A 52 -41.17 -66.88 25.79
C VAL A 52 -41.65 -66.79 27.23
N GLU A 53 -40.80 -67.19 28.17
CA GLU A 53 -41.15 -67.14 29.59
C GLU A 53 -41.10 -65.70 30.11
N HIS A 54 -41.88 -65.42 31.15
CA HIS A 54 -41.88 -64.08 31.77
C HIS A 54 -40.49 -63.70 32.30
N GLN A 55 -39.73 -64.68 32.81
CA GLN A 55 -38.37 -64.46 33.28
C GLN A 55 -37.41 -64.08 32.15
N GLU A 56 -37.51 -64.75 30.98
CA GLU A 56 -36.70 -64.41 29.80
C GLU A 56 -36.96 -62.97 29.33
N ASN A 57 -38.20 -62.50 29.39
CA ASN A 57 -38.54 -61.12 29.08
C ASN A 57 -37.92 -60.14 30.07
N ILE A 58 -37.98 -60.42 31.38
CA ILE A 58 -37.35 -59.56 32.40
C ILE A 58 -35.84 -59.47 32.19
N ASP A 59 -35.18 -60.59 31.91
CA ASP A 59 -33.73 -60.63 31.69
C ASP A 59 -33.34 -59.88 30.41
N LEU A 60 -34.11 -60.03 29.33
CA LEU A 60 -33.92 -59.28 28.09
C LEU A 60 -34.16 -57.78 28.27
N GLU A 61 -35.16 -57.38 29.05
CA GLU A 61 -35.42 -55.97 29.38
C GLU A 61 -34.25 -55.35 30.17
N ALA A 62 -33.66 -56.09 31.11
CA ALA A 62 -32.48 -55.64 31.85
C ALA A 62 -31.24 -55.44 30.94
N ILE A 63 -31.01 -56.37 30.00
CA ILE A 63 -29.93 -56.26 29.00
C ILE A 63 -30.20 -55.09 28.05
N LEU A 64 -31.44 -54.92 27.61
CA LEU A 64 -31.84 -53.80 26.75
C LEU A 64 -31.68 -52.45 27.44
N ALA A 65 -32.01 -52.36 28.73
CA ALA A 65 -31.81 -51.15 29.50
C ALA A 65 -30.31 -50.76 29.55
N THR A 66 -29.45 -51.74 29.84
CA THR A 66 -27.99 -51.54 29.94
C THR A 66 -27.36 -51.19 28.59
N SER A 67 -27.73 -51.89 27.52
CA SER A 67 -27.24 -51.58 26.17
C SER A 67 -27.74 -50.23 25.67
N LYS A 68 -28.97 -49.83 26.01
CA LYS A 68 -29.55 -48.54 25.63
C LYS A 68 -28.87 -47.38 26.34
N THR A 69 -28.49 -47.52 27.61
CA THR A 69 -27.73 -46.47 28.32
C THR A 69 -26.32 -46.34 27.73
N ALA A 70 -25.63 -47.45 27.49
CA ALA A 70 -24.32 -47.45 26.84
C ALA A 70 -24.36 -46.81 25.45
N LEU A 71 -25.35 -47.17 24.62
CA LEU A 71 -25.51 -46.60 23.28
C LEU A 71 -25.80 -45.10 23.33
N LYS A 72 -26.59 -44.63 24.30
CA LYS A 72 -26.84 -43.19 24.48
C LYS A 72 -25.56 -42.44 24.85
N ALA A 73 -24.75 -43.00 25.75
CA ALA A 73 -23.47 -42.40 26.15
C ALA A 73 -22.49 -42.32 24.97
N GLN A 74 -22.38 -43.39 24.17
CA GLN A 74 -21.54 -43.37 22.97
C GLN A 74 -22.05 -42.38 21.92
N LYS A 75 -23.37 -42.27 21.73
CA LYS A 75 -23.93 -41.27 20.80
C LYS A 75 -23.61 -39.84 21.21
N THR A 76 -23.67 -39.53 22.49
CA THR A 76 -23.29 -38.20 22.99
C THR A 76 -21.81 -37.94 22.81
N GLU A 77 -20.95 -38.92 23.13
CA GLU A 77 -19.50 -38.81 22.94
C GLU A 77 -19.12 -38.58 21.47
N VAL A 78 -19.72 -39.35 20.55
CA VAL A 78 -19.49 -39.17 19.11
C VAL A 78 -19.97 -37.80 18.64
N ALA A 79 -21.13 -37.33 19.11
CA ALA A 79 -21.63 -36.00 18.76
C ALA A 79 -20.68 -34.89 19.23
N ASP A 80 -20.14 -35.01 20.44
CA ASP A 80 -19.18 -34.06 21.01
C ASP A 80 -17.86 -34.06 20.23
N LEU A 81 -17.33 -35.24 19.88
CA LEU A 81 -16.13 -35.38 19.06
C LEU A 81 -16.30 -34.77 17.66
N VAL A 82 -17.46 -34.98 17.02
CA VAL A 82 -17.76 -34.37 15.72
C VAL A 82 -17.80 -32.86 15.84
N ALA A 83 -18.47 -32.31 16.86
CA ALA A 83 -18.52 -30.87 17.08
C ALA A 83 -17.12 -30.27 17.31
N GLU A 84 -16.25 -30.97 18.04
CA GLU A 84 -14.87 -30.55 18.26
C GLU A 84 -14.04 -30.62 16.98
N LEU A 85 -14.16 -31.69 16.19
CA LEU A 85 -13.48 -31.84 14.91
C LEU A 85 -13.88 -30.74 13.94
N GLU A 86 -15.16 -30.41 13.84
CA GLU A 86 -15.63 -29.31 13.01
C GLU A 86 -15.05 -27.96 13.45
N LYS A 87 -15.02 -27.71 14.76
CA LYS A 87 -14.43 -26.49 15.32
C LYS A 87 -12.95 -26.38 14.95
N ARG A 88 -12.18 -27.44 15.19
CA ARG A 88 -10.75 -27.50 14.87
C ARG A 88 -10.51 -27.39 13.36
N GLY A 89 -11.35 -28.01 12.53
CA GLY A 89 -11.31 -27.89 11.08
C GLY A 89 -11.50 -26.44 10.61
N ARG A 90 -12.51 -25.73 11.14
CA ARG A 90 -12.72 -24.31 10.85
C ARG A 90 -11.55 -23.43 11.28
N GLU A 91 -10.97 -23.68 12.45
CA GLU A 91 -9.79 -22.94 12.93
C GLU A 91 -8.57 -23.20 12.05
N LEU A 92 -8.34 -24.46 11.63
CA LEU A 92 -7.24 -24.83 10.76
C LEU A 92 -7.35 -24.17 9.39
N CYS A 93 -8.55 -24.16 8.77
CA CYS A 93 -8.77 -23.49 7.49
C CYS A 93 -8.45 -22.00 7.56
N ARG A 94 -8.85 -21.31 8.64
CA ARG A 94 -8.53 -19.88 8.84
C ARG A 94 -7.02 -19.66 8.93
N LYS A 95 -6.33 -20.43 9.79
CA LYS A 95 -4.87 -20.34 9.94
C LYS A 95 -4.14 -20.62 8.62
N TYR A 96 -4.62 -21.58 7.85
CA TYR A 96 -4.04 -21.92 6.56
C TYR A 96 -4.16 -20.78 5.55
N GLU A 97 -5.34 -20.16 5.43
CA GLU A 97 -5.54 -18.99 4.56
C GLU A 97 -4.68 -17.80 5.00
N ASP A 98 -4.57 -17.54 6.30
CA ASP A 98 -3.70 -16.48 6.84
C ASP A 98 -2.24 -16.72 6.48
N ILE A 99 -1.73 -17.94 6.69
CA ILE A 99 -0.36 -18.32 6.34
C ILE A 99 -0.14 -18.21 4.83
N ARG A 100 -1.12 -18.62 4.01
CA ARG A 100 -1.02 -18.51 2.55
C ARG A 100 -0.89 -17.06 2.11
N LEU A 101 -1.70 -16.16 2.68
CA LEU A 101 -1.63 -14.73 2.41
C LEU A 101 -0.29 -14.11 2.87
N GLN A 102 0.17 -14.45 4.06
CA GLN A 102 1.47 -13.99 4.55
C GLN A 102 2.62 -14.47 3.68
N THR A 103 2.52 -15.71 3.18
CA THR A 103 3.54 -16.31 2.30
C THR A 103 3.59 -15.58 0.96
N SER A 104 2.44 -15.25 0.36
CA SER A 104 2.43 -14.47 -0.90
C SER A 104 2.99 -13.07 -0.69
N GLN A 105 2.67 -12.41 0.42
CA GLN A 105 3.25 -11.10 0.76
C GLN A 105 4.78 -11.19 0.93
N LEU A 106 5.27 -12.22 1.63
CA LEU A 106 6.70 -12.45 1.81
C LEU A 106 7.43 -12.72 0.50
N GLN A 107 6.79 -13.37 -0.48
CA GLN A 107 7.37 -13.59 -1.80
C GLN A 107 7.54 -12.29 -2.60
N GLU A 108 6.66 -11.31 -2.43
CA GLU A 108 6.74 -10.01 -3.12
C GLU A 108 7.74 -9.03 -2.47
N LEU A 109 8.11 -9.25 -1.21
CA LEU A 109 8.96 -8.30 -0.47
C LEU A 109 10.38 -8.16 -1.04
N PRO A 110 11.11 -9.24 -1.40
CA PRO A 110 12.45 -9.12 -1.99
C PRO A 110 12.48 -8.25 -3.23
N GLU A 111 11.57 -8.45 -4.19
CA GLU A 111 11.50 -7.63 -5.41
C GLU A 111 11.23 -6.16 -5.10
N ARG A 112 10.38 -5.87 -4.11
CA ARG A 112 10.12 -4.50 -3.66
C ARG A 112 11.35 -3.88 -3.00
N ILE A 113 12.08 -4.65 -2.19
CA ILE A 113 13.32 -4.21 -1.56
C ILE A 113 14.36 -3.88 -2.63
N ASP A 114 14.61 -4.80 -3.57
CA ASP A 114 15.56 -4.60 -4.67
C ASP A 114 15.19 -3.36 -5.51
N GLY A 115 13.89 -3.19 -5.80
CA GLY A 115 13.39 -2.01 -6.51
C GLY A 115 13.57 -0.70 -5.74
N LEU A 116 13.41 -0.72 -4.41
CA LEU A 116 13.65 0.45 -3.56
C LEU A 116 15.15 0.75 -3.44
N GLU A 117 15.99 -0.26 -3.27
CA GLU A 117 17.45 -0.12 -3.24
C GLU A 117 17.98 0.46 -4.55
N GLY A 118 17.48 -0.02 -5.70
CA GLY A 118 17.80 0.54 -7.01
C GLY A 118 17.45 2.03 -7.11
N ARG A 119 16.25 2.42 -6.67
CA ARG A 119 15.82 3.84 -6.66
C ARG A 119 16.67 4.69 -5.72
N VAL A 120 17.02 4.18 -4.54
CA VAL A 120 17.90 4.88 -3.59
C VAL A 120 19.25 5.15 -4.24
N GLU A 121 19.79 4.16 -4.96
CA GLU A 121 21.08 4.31 -5.63
C GLU A 121 21.03 5.26 -6.83
N GLU A 122 19.93 5.26 -7.59
CA GLU A 122 19.66 6.27 -8.62
C GLU A 122 19.60 7.68 -8.04
N LEU A 123 18.89 7.87 -6.93
CA LEU A 123 18.79 9.16 -6.25
C LEU A 123 20.14 9.63 -5.70
N ARG A 124 20.93 8.72 -5.10
CA ARG A 124 22.29 9.04 -4.66
C ARG A 124 23.18 9.48 -5.82
N ARG A 125 23.17 8.76 -6.94
CA ARG A 125 23.91 9.15 -8.15
C ARG A 125 23.43 10.49 -8.71
N ALA A 126 22.12 10.75 -8.68
CA ALA A 126 21.57 12.04 -9.12
C ALA A 126 22.00 13.19 -8.19
N GLN A 127 22.07 12.94 -6.89
CA GLN A 127 22.58 13.89 -5.89
C GLN A 127 24.08 14.16 -6.06
N GLU A 128 24.89 13.12 -6.31
CA GLU A 128 26.32 13.25 -6.61
C GLU A 128 26.56 14.06 -7.89
N LYS A 129 25.79 13.80 -8.96
CA LYS A 129 25.83 14.59 -10.20
C LYS A 129 25.39 16.04 -9.99
N SER A 130 24.41 16.28 -9.11
CA SER A 130 23.98 17.63 -8.70
C SER A 130 25.03 18.34 -7.83
N GLY A 131 26.01 17.60 -7.30
CA GLY A 131 27.18 18.09 -6.57
C GLY A 131 28.14 18.96 -7.36
N ALA A 132 27.94 19.12 -8.68
CA ALA A 132 28.72 20.06 -9.48
C ALA A 132 28.51 21.54 -9.05
N ASN A 133 27.38 21.86 -8.40
CA ASN A 133 27.13 23.20 -7.84
C ASN A 133 27.04 23.14 -6.31
N PRO A 134 28.10 23.50 -5.58
CA PRO A 134 28.13 23.53 -4.11
C PRO A 134 27.02 24.37 -3.48
N ARG A 135 26.46 25.34 -4.23
CA ARG A 135 25.35 26.18 -3.80
C ARG A 135 23.99 25.48 -3.76
N LEU A 136 23.79 24.44 -4.58
CA LEU A 136 22.54 23.68 -4.63
C LEU A 136 22.48 22.55 -3.60
N ASN A 137 23.63 22.17 -3.02
CA ASN A 137 23.75 21.16 -1.97
C ASN A 137 23.92 21.77 -0.56
N MET A 138 23.59 23.05 -0.39
CA MET A 138 23.65 23.68 0.92
C MET A 138 22.41 23.31 1.76
N PRO A 139 22.58 23.01 3.07
CA PRO A 139 21.48 22.95 4.02
C PRO A 139 20.64 24.24 3.98
N LEU A 140 19.34 24.10 4.23
CA LEU A 140 18.37 25.20 4.13
C LEU A 140 18.78 26.46 4.92
N GLU A 141 19.35 26.29 6.11
CA GLU A 141 19.82 27.40 6.93
C GLU A 141 20.96 28.18 6.26
N LYS A 142 21.87 27.49 5.55
CA LYS A 142 22.97 28.10 4.82
C LYS A 142 22.49 28.77 3.54
N THR A 143 21.49 28.22 2.85
CA THR A 143 20.90 28.87 1.67
C THR A 143 20.18 30.16 2.05
N VAL A 144 19.42 30.17 3.14
CA VAL A 144 18.75 31.40 3.63
C VAL A 144 19.78 32.48 3.96
N ARG A 145 20.84 32.15 4.71
CA ARG A 145 21.91 33.11 5.01
C ARG A 145 22.60 33.65 3.75
N ALA A 146 22.89 32.77 2.79
CA ALA A 146 23.51 33.19 1.53
C ALA A 146 22.58 34.09 0.69
N VAL A 147 21.26 33.86 0.72
CA VAL A 147 20.27 34.73 0.08
C VAL A 147 20.23 36.09 0.76
N GLU A 148 20.18 36.14 2.09
CA GLU A 148 20.20 37.40 2.85
C GLU A 148 21.45 38.24 2.56
N GLU A 149 22.63 37.60 2.49
CA GLU A 149 23.89 38.27 2.15
C GLU A 149 23.84 38.87 0.74
N ARG A 150 23.31 38.12 -0.23
CA ARG A 150 23.15 38.58 -1.61
C ARG A 150 22.15 39.72 -1.74
N GLU A 151 21.07 39.69 -0.98
CA GLU A 151 20.10 40.79 -0.95
C GLU A 151 20.72 42.07 -0.38
N ARG A 152 21.58 41.96 0.65
CA ARG A 152 22.33 43.10 1.19
C ARG A 152 23.33 43.65 0.18
N GLU A 153 24.10 42.79 -0.48
CA GLU A 153 25.02 43.18 -1.56
C GLU A 153 24.27 43.90 -2.69
N ARG A 154 23.11 43.37 -3.09
CA ARG A 154 22.28 43.98 -4.14
C ARG A 154 21.77 45.35 -3.73
N ALA A 155 21.24 45.49 -2.50
CA ALA A 155 20.77 46.77 -1.99
C ALA A 155 21.88 47.82 -1.90
N GLU A 156 23.10 47.41 -1.57
CA GLU A 156 24.26 48.31 -1.53
C GLU A 156 24.68 48.76 -2.94
N LEU A 157 24.71 47.83 -3.91
CA LEU A 157 24.97 48.16 -5.31
C LEU A 157 23.88 49.07 -5.90
N ASP A 158 22.60 48.85 -5.56
CA ASP A 158 21.50 49.69 -5.99
C ASP A 158 21.67 51.13 -5.46
N ARG A 159 22.09 51.30 -4.20
CA ARG A 159 22.42 52.64 -3.64
C ARG A 159 23.60 53.29 -4.35
N GLN A 160 24.64 52.54 -4.66
CA GLN A 160 25.80 53.06 -5.39
C GLN A 160 25.40 53.48 -6.81
N LEU A 161 24.55 52.72 -7.48
CA LEU A 161 23.99 53.07 -8.78
C LEU A 161 23.16 54.35 -8.71
N GLU A 162 22.29 54.50 -7.71
CA GLU A 162 21.52 55.74 -7.51
C GLU A 162 22.43 56.95 -7.28
N GLN A 163 23.46 56.82 -6.44
CA GLN A 163 24.43 57.89 -6.21
C GLN A 163 25.17 58.27 -7.50
N LEU A 164 25.63 57.28 -8.27
CA LEU A 164 26.30 57.51 -9.54
C LEU A 164 25.36 58.14 -10.57
N GLN A 165 24.10 57.72 -10.64
CA GLN A 165 23.09 58.32 -11.52
C GLN A 165 22.84 59.81 -11.22
N VAL A 166 22.95 60.23 -9.96
CA VAL A 166 22.85 61.65 -9.58
C VAL A 166 24.16 62.40 -9.85
N MET A 167 25.32 61.76 -9.64
CA MET A 167 26.64 62.40 -9.77
C MET A 167 27.08 62.58 -11.22
N VAL A 168 26.81 61.61 -12.09
CA VAL A 168 27.16 61.66 -13.52
C VAL A 168 26.67 62.95 -14.19
N PRO A 169 25.36 63.29 -14.20
CA PRO A 169 24.85 64.50 -14.87
C PRO A 169 25.40 65.79 -14.27
N ARG A 170 25.63 65.83 -12.94
CA ARG A 170 26.26 66.99 -12.28
C ARG A 170 27.69 67.19 -12.78
N LYS A 171 28.47 66.11 -12.84
CA LYS A 171 29.85 66.14 -13.36
C LYS A 171 29.91 66.43 -14.85
N THR A 172 28.93 65.98 -15.65
CA THR A 172 28.84 66.34 -17.07
C THR A 172 28.63 67.84 -17.24
N LYS A 173 27.69 68.42 -16.50
CA LYS A 173 27.45 69.88 -16.52
C LYS A 173 28.65 70.69 -16.04
N GLU A 174 29.36 70.21 -15.02
CA GLU A 174 30.58 70.84 -14.52
C GLU A 174 31.71 70.81 -15.58
N LEU A 175 31.88 69.67 -16.25
CA LEU A 175 32.82 69.55 -17.37
C LEU A 175 32.45 70.45 -18.55
N GLU A 176 31.18 70.50 -18.94
CA GLU A 176 30.70 71.39 -20.01
C GLU A 176 30.99 72.86 -19.69
N ARG A 177 30.76 73.27 -18.43
CA ARG A 177 31.06 74.63 -17.96
C ARG A 177 32.55 74.93 -18.00
N LEU A 178 33.38 74.06 -17.42
CA LEU A 178 34.84 74.22 -17.42
C LEU A 178 35.40 74.25 -18.84
N ASN A 179 34.86 73.43 -19.75
CA ASN A 179 35.25 73.42 -21.16
C ASN A 179 34.88 74.74 -21.86
N ALA A 180 33.69 75.29 -21.57
CA ALA A 180 33.28 76.61 -22.06
C ALA A 180 34.15 77.75 -21.52
N GLU A 181 34.64 77.66 -20.27
CA GLU A 181 35.56 78.63 -19.67
C GLU A 181 37.01 78.48 -20.21
N LEU A 182 37.44 77.26 -20.57
CA LEU A 182 38.75 76.98 -21.16
C LEU A 182 38.89 77.52 -22.58
N GLN A 183 37.87 77.39 -23.43
CA GLN A 183 37.92 77.84 -24.83
C GLN A 183 38.41 79.30 -25.01
N PRO A 184 37.87 80.32 -24.33
CA PRO A 184 38.35 81.70 -24.49
C PRO A 184 39.75 81.90 -23.89
N LEU A 185 40.15 81.14 -22.87
CA LEU A 185 41.50 81.19 -22.31
C LEU A 185 42.53 80.58 -23.27
N GLU A 186 42.18 79.49 -23.97
CA GLU A 186 43.01 78.91 -25.01
C GLU A 186 43.17 79.85 -26.20
N VAL A 187 42.09 80.49 -26.64
CA VAL A 187 42.15 81.52 -27.70
C VAL A 187 43.02 82.70 -27.27
N LYS A 188 42.88 83.19 -26.03
CA LYS A 188 43.75 84.26 -25.48
C LYS A 188 45.20 83.82 -25.39
N ARG A 189 45.48 82.58 -24.95
CA ARG A 189 46.85 82.02 -24.89
C ARG A 189 47.45 81.95 -26.28
N LEU A 190 46.73 81.41 -27.26
CA LEU A 190 47.18 81.36 -28.65
C LEU A 190 47.46 82.77 -29.20
N GLY A 191 46.55 83.72 -28.96
CA GLY A 191 46.75 85.13 -29.31
C GLY A 191 47.99 85.74 -28.67
N SER A 192 48.17 85.62 -27.35
CA SER A 192 49.34 86.14 -26.64
C SER A 192 50.64 85.47 -27.07
N THR A 193 50.63 84.16 -27.35
CA THR A 193 51.81 83.46 -27.88
C THR A 193 52.15 83.87 -29.30
N ALA A 194 51.15 84.14 -30.15
CA ALA A 194 51.36 84.69 -31.49
C ALA A 194 51.95 86.12 -31.41
N SER A 195 51.37 86.99 -30.58
CA SER A 195 51.89 88.34 -30.35
C SER A 195 53.30 88.34 -29.75
N ALA A 196 53.61 87.43 -28.83
CA ALA A 196 54.96 87.29 -28.28
C ALA A 196 55.97 86.78 -29.32
N ARG A 197 55.57 85.85 -30.21
CA ARG A 197 56.39 85.40 -31.34
C ARG A 197 56.64 86.52 -32.35
N GLU A 198 55.62 87.31 -32.67
CA GLU A 198 55.76 88.48 -33.56
C GLU A 198 56.63 89.58 -32.94
N ALA A 199 56.49 89.85 -31.64
CA ALA A 199 57.33 90.80 -30.93
C ALA A 199 58.80 90.36 -30.83
N LYS A 200 59.05 89.05 -30.69
CA LYS A 200 60.40 88.48 -30.78
C LYS A 200 60.96 88.68 -32.20
N ARG A 201 60.16 88.41 -33.22
CA ARG A 201 60.55 88.57 -34.63
C ARG A 201 60.88 90.02 -35.01
N ARG A 202 60.18 91.01 -34.44
CA ARG A 202 60.48 92.46 -34.59
C ARG A 202 61.68 92.98 -33.78
N LYS A 203 62.23 92.19 -32.86
CA LYS A 203 63.46 92.52 -32.12
C LYS A 203 64.72 91.90 -32.74
N GLU A 204 64.55 90.99 -33.70
CA GLU A 204 65.63 90.32 -34.43
C GLU A 204 65.86 90.93 -35.84
N GLU A 205 65.09 91.97 -36.20
CA GLU A 205 65.33 92.92 -37.30
C GLU A 205 65.93 94.23 -36.76
#